data_AF-A0A496R2W0-F1
#
_entry.id   AF-A0A496R2W0-F1
#
_cell.length_a   1.000
_cell.length_b   1.000
_cell.length_c   1.000
_cell.angle_alpha   90.00
_cell.angle_beta   90.00
_cell.angle_gamma   90.00
#
_symmetry.space_group_name_H-M   'P 1'
#
loop_
_entity.id
_entity.type
_entity.pdbx_description
1 polymer ?
#
loop_
_entity_poly.entity_id
_entity_poly.type
_entity_poly.pdbx_seq_one_letter_code
_entity_poly.pdbx_strand_id
1 'polypeptide(L)'
;MKIDNAGFQIHCHQIGDGAAQYGLDVLEKLWIKNGPRDRRPSFAHCQWIREADKKRMADLGVISIFSDYWMAADDYYWDLYLPFVGRKRADTMYPLKSLFDHGVNIAVHSDFYVSKPDPLYAIYSGMTRNISKREFNERYSESKKYRRSIDPKENYTYGEVGPLSPLKERASLDSMLYASTMGGARSLFLENEI
;
A
#
# COMPACT_ATOMS: atom_id res chain seq x y z
N MET A 1 2.12 -10.25 -22.11
CA MET A 1 2.61 -11.36 -22.96
C MET A 1 3.96 -11.04 -23.62
N LYS A 2 4.06 -10.07 -24.54
CA LYS A 2 5.33 -9.79 -25.26
C LYS A 2 6.46 -9.30 -24.34
N ILE A 3 6.17 -8.36 -23.44
CA ILE A 3 7.14 -7.80 -22.48
C ILE A 3 7.68 -8.88 -21.54
N ASP A 4 6.81 -9.73 -21.00
CA ASP A 4 7.22 -10.87 -20.17
C ASP A 4 8.08 -11.87 -20.95
N ASN A 5 7.72 -12.18 -22.20
CA ASN A 5 8.51 -13.09 -23.04
C ASN A 5 9.88 -12.51 -23.42
N ALA A 6 10.02 -11.19 -23.39
CA ALA A 6 11.29 -10.49 -23.54
C ALA A 6 12.10 -10.40 -22.23
N GLY A 7 11.64 -11.02 -21.14
CA GLY A 7 12.35 -11.13 -19.87
C GLY A 7 12.16 -9.95 -18.91
N PHE A 8 11.49 -8.88 -19.32
CA PHE A 8 11.26 -7.72 -18.47
C PHE A 8 10.34 -8.04 -17.28
N GLN A 9 10.57 -7.35 -16.16
CA GLN A 9 9.66 -7.33 -15.02
C GLN A 9 8.44 -6.47 -15.34
N ILE A 10 7.27 -6.91 -14.89
CA ILE A 10 6.02 -6.15 -15.03
C ILE A 10 5.83 -5.33 -13.76
N HIS A 11 5.69 -4.01 -13.92
CA HIS A 11 5.32 -3.10 -12.84
C HIS A 11 4.04 -2.36 -13.24
N CYS A 12 3.02 -2.39 -12.40
CA CYS A 12 1.71 -1.81 -12.67
C CYS A 12 1.31 -0.83 -11.58
N HIS A 13 0.92 0.38 -11.98
CA HIS A 13 0.23 1.32 -11.10
C HIS A 13 -1.16 0.75 -10.75
N GLN A 14 -1.43 0.47 -9.47
CA GLN A 14 -2.66 -0.18 -9.04
C GLN A 14 -3.25 0.48 -7.78
N ILE A 15 -4.35 1.21 -7.96
CA ILE A 15 -5.09 1.85 -6.86
C ILE A 15 -6.39 1.08 -6.57
N GLY A 16 -7.24 0.91 -7.58
CA GLY A 16 -8.57 0.31 -7.42
C GLY A 16 -8.55 -1.22 -7.35
N ASP A 17 -9.48 -1.79 -6.59
CA ASP A 17 -9.67 -3.24 -6.46
C ASP A 17 -10.01 -3.94 -7.79
N GLY A 18 -10.79 -3.29 -8.66
CA GLY A 18 -11.05 -3.79 -10.01
C GLY A 18 -9.79 -3.85 -10.88
N ALA A 19 -8.87 -2.90 -10.69
CA ALA A 19 -7.58 -2.92 -11.38
C ALA A 19 -6.67 -4.04 -10.83
N ALA A 20 -6.69 -4.30 -9.52
CA ALA A 20 -6.00 -5.43 -8.93
C ALA A 20 -6.52 -6.76 -9.51
N GLN A 21 -7.84 -6.97 -9.47
CA GLN A 21 -8.48 -8.16 -10.03
C GLN A 21 -8.08 -8.37 -11.49
N TYR A 22 -8.23 -7.33 -12.33
CA TYR A 22 -7.88 -7.42 -13.74
C TYR A 22 -6.39 -7.75 -13.96
N GLY A 23 -5.50 -7.12 -13.18
CA GLY A 23 -4.07 -7.42 -13.22
C GLY A 23 -3.78 -8.89 -12.88
N LEU A 24 -4.42 -9.42 -11.83
CA LEU A 24 -4.27 -10.82 -11.42
C LEU A 24 -4.80 -11.78 -12.49
N ASP A 25 -5.96 -11.50 -13.09
CA ASP A 25 -6.52 -12.31 -14.20
C ASP A 25 -5.57 -12.35 -15.41
N VAL A 26 -4.89 -11.22 -15.69
CA VAL A 26 -3.88 -11.14 -16.76
C VAL A 26 -2.63 -11.94 -16.39
N LEU A 27 -2.19 -11.88 -15.13
CA LEU A 27 -1.04 -12.66 -14.64
C LEU A 27 -1.33 -14.16 -14.72
N GLU A 28 -2.51 -14.64 -14.31
CA GLU A 28 -2.90 -16.06 -14.44
C GLU A 28 -2.79 -16.54 -15.90
N LYS A 29 -3.32 -15.75 -16.84
CA LYS A 29 -3.18 -16.05 -18.28
C LYS A 29 -1.73 -16.01 -18.74
N LEU A 30 -0.91 -15.14 -18.15
CA LEU A 30 0.53 -15.04 -18.42
C LEU A 30 1.27 -16.31 -18.02
N TRP A 31 1.00 -16.83 -16.82
CA TRP A 31 1.58 -18.08 -16.31
C TRP A 31 1.24 -19.27 -17.19
N ILE A 32 -0.01 -19.38 -17.65
CA ILE A 32 -0.44 -20.47 -18.54
C ILE A 32 0.30 -20.40 -19.88
N LYS A 33 0.40 -19.22 -20.49
CA LYS A 33 0.90 -19.08 -21.86
C LYS A 33 2.42 -19.00 -21.98
N ASN A 34 3.10 -18.36 -21.03
CA ASN A 34 4.55 -18.17 -21.06
C ASN A 34 5.29 -19.13 -20.09
N GLY A 35 4.58 -20.05 -19.43
CA GLY A 35 5.16 -21.03 -18.52
C GLY A 35 5.67 -20.46 -17.19
N PRO A 36 6.21 -21.30 -16.29
CA PRO A 36 6.75 -20.85 -15.01
C PRO A 36 8.04 -20.05 -15.18
N ARG A 37 8.15 -18.93 -14.47
CA ARG A 37 9.35 -18.07 -14.37
C ARG A 37 9.28 -17.28 -13.08
N ASP A 38 10.42 -16.98 -12.46
CA ASP A 38 10.48 -15.98 -11.41
C ASP A 38 10.26 -14.57 -12.00
N ARG A 39 8.98 -14.15 -12.03
CA ARG A 39 8.55 -12.91 -12.69
C ARG A 39 8.54 -11.69 -11.77
N ARG A 40 8.28 -11.92 -10.48
CA ARG A 40 8.09 -10.88 -9.45
C ARG A 40 7.24 -9.69 -9.93
N PRO A 41 6.04 -9.91 -10.49
CA PRO A 41 5.21 -8.81 -10.98
C PRO A 41 4.90 -7.87 -9.82
N SER A 42 5.04 -6.57 -10.04
CA SER A 42 4.89 -5.56 -8.99
C SER A 42 3.64 -4.74 -9.19
N PHE A 43 2.81 -4.60 -8.15
CA PHE A 43 1.69 -3.67 -8.12
C PHE A 43 2.03 -2.52 -7.16
N ALA A 44 2.05 -1.29 -7.68
CA ALA A 44 2.29 -0.09 -6.89
C ALA A 44 1.00 0.37 -6.20
N HIS A 45 1.15 1.02 -5.04
CA HIS A 45 0.12 1.60 -4.17
C HIS A 45 -0.74 0.57 -3.42
N CYS A 46 -1.43 -0.32 -4.13
CA CYS A 46 -2.29 -1.34 -3.54
C CYS A 46 -3.34 -0.79 -2.54
N GLN A 47 -3.92 0.37 -2.88
CA GLN A 47 -4.84 1.09 -2.00
C GLN A 47 -6.12 0.30 -1.71
N TRP A 48 -6.70 -0.38 -2.69
CA TRP A 48 -7.80 -1.30 -2.47
C TRP A 48 -7.49 -2.67 -3.08
N ILE A 49 -7.62 -3.70 -2.24
CA ILE A 49 -7.52 -5.12 -2.63
C ILE A 49 -8.72 -5.85 -2.02
N ARG A 50 -9.39 -6.70 -2.81
CA ARG A 50 -10.50 -7.53 -2.30
C ARG A 50 -9.94 -8.65 -1.43
N GLU A 51 -10.70 -9.08 -0.43
CA GLU A 51 -10.32 -10.24 0.39
C GLU A 51 -9.97 -11.48 -0.46
N ALA A 52 -10.77 -11.76 -1.50
CA ALA A 52 -10.55 -12.89 -2.40
C ALA A 52 -9.26 -12.78 -3.26
N ASP A 53 -8.72 -11.56 -3.43
CA ASP A 53 -7.56 -11.31 -4.28
C ASP A 53 -6.23 -11.32 -3.48
N LYS A 54 -6.27 -11.20 -2.14
CA LYS A 54 -5.07 -11.19 -1.30
C LYS A 54 -4.25 -12.46 -1.44
N LYS A 55 -4.90 -13.64 -1.36
CA LYS A 55 -4.22 -14.92 -1.56
C LYS A 55 -3.72 -15.07 -3.01
N ARG A 56 -4.51 -14.62 -3.99
CA ARG A 56 -4.11 -14.66 -5.40
C ARG A 56 -2.83 -13.86 -5.66
N MET A 57 -2.66 -12.71 -5.02
CA MET A 57 -1.42 -11.95 -5.09
C MET A 57 -0.21 -12.78 -4.64
N ALA A 58 -0.30 -13.46 -3.49
CA ALA A 58 0.77 -14.32 -2.99
C ALA A 58 1.03 -15.51 -3.92
N ASP A 59 -0.03 -16.21 -4.35
CA ASP A 59 0.07 -17.40 -5.22
C ASP A 59 0.70 -17.07 -6.58
N LEU A 60 0.46 -15.86 -7.11
CA LEU A 60 1.02 -15.39 -8.39
C LEU A 60 2.39 -14.72 -8.24
N GLY A 61 2.95 -14.69 -7.03
CA GLY A 61 4.24 -14.06 -6.73
C GLY A 61 4.24 -12.54 -6.91
N VAL A 62 3.07 -11.90 -6.75
CA VAL A 62 2.96 -10.45 -6.83
C VAL A 62 3.70 -9.82 -5.66
N ILE A 63 4.50 -8.82 -5.97
CA ILE A 63 5.11 -7.93 -5.00
C ILE A 63 4.23 -6.68 -4.91
N SER A 64 3.80 -6.36 -3.70
CA SER A 64 3.10 -5.10 -3.43
C SER A 64 4.12 -4.02 -3.10
N ILE A 65 4.23 -3.02 -3.97
CA ILE A 65 5.08 -1.85 -3.76
C ILE A 65 4.19 -0.78 -3.12
N PHE A 66 4.16 -0.75 -1.80
CA PHE A 66 3.15 -0.08 -0.99
C PHE A 66 3.49 1.40 -0.74
N SER A 67 2.46 2.26 -0.74
CA SER A 67 2.59 3.70 -0.46
C SER A 67 2.20 4.01 0.99
N ASP A 68 2.98 3.49 1.96
CA ASP A 68 2.67 3.58 3.40
C ASP A 68 2.42 5.02 3.89
N TYR A 69 3.07 5.99 3.25
CA TYR A 69 2.93 7.43 3.45
C TYR A 69 1.48 7.95 3.41
N TRP A 70 0.58 7.24 2.74
CA TRP A 70 -0.80 7.63 2.50
C TRP A 70 -1.81 6.95 3.44
N MET A 71 -1.33 6.08 4.34
CA MET A 71 -2.17 5.24 5.21
C MET A 71 -2.81 6.00 6.37
N ALA A 72 -3.40 7.18 6.15
CA ALA A 72 -4.05 7.98 7.18
C ALA A 72 -5.44 8.44 6.74
N ALA A 73 -6.31 8.74 7.70
CA ALA A 73 -7.58 9.42 7.43
C ALA A 73 -7.33 10.93 7.28
N ASP A 74 -6.63 11.33 6.23
CA ASP A 74 -6.20 12.71 6.00
C ASP A 74 -7.19 13.53 5.14
N ASP A 75 -6.75 14.66 4.60
CA ASP A 75 -7.58 15.49 3.73
C ASP A 75 -8.05 14.76 2.47
N TYR A 76 -7.22 13.88 1.88
CA TYR A 76 -7.66 13.05 0.77
C TYR A 76 -8.76 12.08 1.19
N TYR A 77 -8.65 11.48 2.38
CA TYR A 77 -9.73 10.65 2.91
C TYR A 77 -11.05 11.42 2.99
N TRP A 78 -11.02 12.63 3.58
CA TRP A 78 -12.23 13.40 3.86
C TRP A 78 -12.85 14.07 2.63
N ASP A 79 -12.00 14.68 1.80
CA ASP A 79 -12.45 15.51 0.68
C ASP A 79 -12.54 14.75 -0.64
N LEU A 80 -11.82 13.63 -0.79
CA LEU A 80 -11.75 12.89 -2.05
C LEU A 80 -12.27 11.46 -1.94
N TYR A 81 -11.75 10.63 -1.03
CA TYR A 81 -12.10 9.21 -1.04
C TYR A 81 -13.50 8.98 -0.49
N LEU A 82 -13.79 9.51 0.70
CA LEU A 82 -15.07 9.30 1.36
C LEU A 82 -16.28 9.75 0.52
N PRO A 83 -16.29 10.94 -0.12
CA PRO A 83 -17.42 11.37 -0.94
C PRO A 83 -17.65 10.52 -2.20
N PHE A 84 -16.59 9.95 -2.77
CA PHE A 84 -16.66 9.24 -4.05
C PHE A 84 -16.95 7.74 -3.89
N VAL A 85 -16.35 7.09 -2.89
CA VAL A 85 -16.49 5.63 -2.71
C VAL A 85 -17.37 5.23 -1.54
N GLY A 86 -17.76 6.19 -0.69
CA GLY A 86 -18.54 5.96 0.51
C GLY A 86 -17.75 5.30 1.65
N ARG A 87 -18.25 5.46 2.88
CA ARG A 87 -17.56 5.04 4.12
C ARG A 87 -17.14 3.57 4.10
N LYS A 88 -18.06 2.69 3.72
CA LYS A 88 -17.83 1.23 3.68
C LYS A 88 -16.60 0.83 2.87
N ARG A 89 -16.26 1.57 1.81
CA ARG A 89 -15.11 1.30 0.95
C ARG A 89 -13.89 2.14 1.33
N ALA A 90 -14.08 3.40 1.74
CA ALA A 90 -12.97 4.24 2.20
C ALA A 90 -12.26 3.63 3.41
N ASP A 91 -13.00 3.00 4.33
CA ASP A 91 -12.42 2.35 5.51
C ASP A 91 -11.61 1.08 5.20
N THR A 92 -11.71 0.50 4.01
CA THR A 92 -10.97 -0.74 3.66
C THR A 92 -9.66 -0.46 2.94
N MET A 93 -9.23 0.80 2.90
CA MET A 93 -8.01 1.20 2.20
C MET A 93 -6.76 0.67 2.90
N TYR A 94 -5.76 0.39 2.09
CA TYR A 94 -4.42 -0.02 2.48
C TYR A 94 -4.41 -1.24 3.43
N PRO A 95 -4.77 -2.45 2.96
CA PRO A 95 -4.82 -3.67 3.77
C PRO A 95 -3.42 -4.29 4.00
N LEU A 96 -2.50 -3.49 4.56
CA LEU A 96 -1.07 -3.82 4.67
C LEU A 96 -0.82 -5.10 5.49
N LYS A 97 -1.31 -5.16 6.73
CA LYS A 97 -1.11 -6.34 7.59
C LYS A 97 -1.75 -7.58 6.97
N SER A 98 -2.94 -7.43 6.41
CA SER A 98 -3.62 -8.50 5.70
C SER A 98 -2.79 -9.07 4.56
N LEU A 99 -2.11 -8.24 3.77
CA LEU A 99 -1.26 -8.72 2.67
C LEU A 99 -0.02 -9.46 3.19
N PHE A 100 0.62 -8.95 4.24
CA PHE A 100 1.68 -9.70 4.94
C PHE A 100 1.19 -11.06 5.44
N ASP A 101 0.02 -11.11 6.08
CA ASP A 101 -0.55 -12.34 6.65
C ASP A 101 -0.88 -13.39 5.56
N HIS A 102 -1.12 -12.96 4.32
CA HIS A 102 -1.32 -13.85 3.17
C HIS A 102 -0.01 -14.26 2.49
N GLY A 103 1.16 -13.81 2.96
CA GLY A 103 2.46 -14.13 2.40
C GLY A 103 2.84 -13.30 1.16
N VAL A 104 2.17 -12.17 0.93
CA VAL A 104 2.56 -11.23 -0.13
C VAL A 104 3.88 -10.55 0.26
N ASN A 105 4.85 -10.52 -0.64
CA ASN A 105 6.05 -9.73 -0.43
C ASN A 105 5.71 -8.24 -0.56
N ILE A 106 6.01 -7.48 0.48
CA ILE A 106 5.78 -6.03 0.51
C ILE A 106 7.12 -5.31 0.36
N ALA A 107 7.17 -4.30 -0.50
CA ALA A 107 8.21 -3.28 -0.51
C ALA A 107 7.57 -1.90 -0.33
N VAL A 108 8.36 -0.90 0.06
CA VAL A 108 7.86 0.47 0.30
C VAL A 108 8.36 1.42 -0.78
N HIS A 109 7.53 2.35 -1.22
CA HIS A 109 7.94 3.50 -2.04
C HIS A 109 7.24 4.79 -1.59
N SER A 110 7.86 5.95 -1.88
CA SER A 110 7.28 7.27 -1.57
C SER A 110 6.48 7.88 -2.71
N ASP A 111 6.49 7.25 -3.89
CA ASP A 111 5.92 7.81 -5.11
C ASP A 111 6.45 9.23 -5.42
N PHE A 112 7.75 9.46 -5.28
CA PHE A 112 8.33 10.80 -5.45
C PHE A 112 8.00 11.37 -6.86
N TYR A 113 7.50 12.60 -6.98
CA TYR A 113 7.45 13.69 -5.99
C TYR A 113 6.12 13.87 -5.24
N VAL A 114 5.21 12.89 -5.31
CA VAL A 114 3.91 12.93 -4.60
C VAL A 114 4.10 12.93 -3.09
N SER A 115 5.05 12.16 -2.56
CA SER A 115 5.46 12.22 -1.15
C SER A 115 6.97 12.29 -1.00
N LYS A 116 7.42 12.99 0.06
CA LYS A 116 8.84 13.09 0.41
C LYS A 116 9.37 11.69 0.78
N PRO A 117 10.55 11.28 0.28
CA PRO A 117 11.13 9.98 0.59
C PRO A 117 11.76 9.98 1.99
N ASP A 118 10.93 9.97 3.03
CA ASP A 118 11.36 9.77 4.42
C ASP A 118 11.00 8.35 4.90
N PRO A 119 11.98 7.43 4.96
CA PRO A 119 11.75 6.04 5.37
C PRO A 119 11.19 5.91 6.80
N LEU A 120 11.59 6.79 7.73
CA LEU A 120 11.10 6.74 9.10
C LEU A 120 9.63 7.13 9.17
N TYR A 121 9.20 8.07 8.31
CA TYR A 121 7.80 8.40 8.19
C TYR A 121 6.98 7.25 7.57
N ALA A 122 7.51 6.55 6.57
CA ALA A 122 6.85 5.37 6.01
C ALA A 122 6.61 4.29 7.07
N ILE A 123 7.65 3.96 7.86
CA ILE A 123 7.57 2.99 8.96
C ILE A 123 6.55 3.46 10.00
N TYR A 124 6.61 4.73 10.42
CA TYR A 124 5.65 5.30 11.36
C TYR A 124 4.21 5.18 10.85
N SER A 125 3.96 5.50 9.58
CA SER A 125 2.64 5.45 8.98
C SER A 125 2.14 4.00 8.88
N GLY A 126 2.94 3.05 8.42
CA GLY A 126 2.56 1.63 8.38
C GLY A 126 2.23 1.04 9.76
N MET A 127 2.96 1.44 10.80
CA MET A 127 2.73 0.99 12.18
C MET A 127 1.54 1.64 12.87
N THR A 128 1.25 2.91 12.54
CA THR A 128 0.23 3.68 13.28
C THR A 128 -1.04 3.94 12.46
N ARG A 129 -0.97 3.74 11.15
CA ARG A 129 -1.94 4.19 10.15
C ARG A 129 -2.26 5.68 10.28
N ASN A 130 -1.31 6.50 10.71
CA ASN A 130 -1.53 7.90 11.02
C ASN A 130 -0.35 8.73 10.52
N ILE A 131 -0.54 10.05 10.42
CA ILE A 131 0.56 10.96 10.13
C ILE A 131 1.29 11.41 11.40
N SER A 132 2.59 11.64 11.30
CA SER A 132 3.38 12.12 12.44
C SER A 132 3.01 13.56 12.78
N LYS A 133 3.35 14.04 13.98
CA LYS A 133 3.13 15.45 14.33
C LYS A 133 3.92 16.39 13.40
N ARG A 134 5.12 15.98 12.99
CA ARG A 134 5.95 16.73 12.04
C ARG A 134 5.23 16.86 10.69
N GLU A 135 4.79 15.75 10.11
CA GLU A 135 4.07 15.77 8.83
C GLU A 135 2.76 16.56 8.90
N PHE A 136 2.01 16.45 10.01
CA PHE A 136 0.81 17.25 10.19
C PHE A 136 1.13 18.75 10.21
N ASN A 137 2.14 19.16 10.97
CA ASN A 137 2.55 20.55 11.04
C ASN A 137 3.03 21.07 9.68
N GLU A 138 3.76 20.26 8.91
CA GLU A 138 4.21 20.65 7.57
C GLU A 138 3.05 20.81 6.57
N ARG A 139 2.04 19.92 6.62
CA ARG A 139 0.93 19.90 5.66
C ARG A 139 -0.25 20.80 6.05
N TYR A 140 -0.47 21.02 7.35
CA TYR A 140 -1.70 21.63 7.87
C TYR A 140 -1.47 22.76 8.88
N SER A 141 -0.25 23.29 9.05
CA SER A 141 0.06 24.37 10.00
C SER A 141 -0.88 25.57 9.93
N GLU A 142 -1.31 25.92 8.72
CA GLU A 142 -2.20 27.07 8.48
C GLU A 142 -3.68 26.68 8.34
N SER A 143 -4.00 25.38 8.34
CA SER A 143 -5.35 24.90 8.12
C SER A 143 -6.20 25.04 9.39
N LYS A 144 -7.33 25.75 9.27
CA LYS A 144 -8.38 25.77 10.29
C LYS A 144 -9.39 24.62 10.15
N LYS A 145 -9.33 23.89 9.03
CA LYS A 145 -10.27 22.83 8.66
C LYS A 145 -9.90 21.49 9.31
N TYR A 146 -8.60 21.25 9.46
CA TYR A 146 -8.06 19.97 9.88
C TYR A 146 -7.41 20.05 11.26
N ARG A 147 -7.70 19.07 12.11
CA ARG A 147 -7.01 18.87 13.39
C ARG A 147 -6.38 17.49 13.42
N ARG A 148 -5.20 17.39 14.02
CA ARG A 148 -4.55 16.10 14.23
C ARG A 148 -5.23 15.32 15.35
N SER A 149 -5.57 14.07 15.10
CA SER A 149 -6.03 13.12 16.09
C SER A 149 -5.04 11.97 16.24
N ILE A 150 -4.80 11.54 17.48
CA ILE A 150 -4.10 10.30 17.81
C ILE A 150 -5.04 9.26 18.42
N ASP A 151 -6.32 9.60 18.53
CA ASP A 151 -7.31 8.73 19.14
C ASP A 151 -7.49 7.48 18.25
N PRO A 152 -7.31 6.27 18.80
CA PRO A 152 -7.48 5.02 18.05
C PRO A 152 -8.96 4.67 17.77
N LYS A 153 -9.92 5.55 18.06
CA LYS A 153 -11.33 5.31 17.74
C LYS A 153 -11.57 5.27 16.24
N GLU A 154 -12.20 4.21 15.74
CA GLU A 154 -12.53 4.04 14.32
C GLU A 154 -13.67 4.97 13.82
N ASN A 155 -14.33 5.71 14.73
CA ASN A 155 -15.44 6.62 14.44
C ASN A 155 -14.98 8.09 14.32
N TYR A 156 -14.11 8.39 13.37
CA TYR A 156 -13.63 9.75 13.13
C TYR A 156 -14.73 10.70 12.66
N THR A 157 -14.63 11.97 13.08
CA THR A 157 -15.45 13.07 12.59
C THR A 157 -14.73 13.80 11.45
N TYR A 158 -15.49 14.31 10.48
CA TYR A 158 -14.94 15.13 9.41
C TYR A 158 -13.97 16.21 9.92
N GLY A 159 -12.82 16.34 9.28
CA GLY A 159 -11.75 17.27 9.67
C GLY A 159 -10.74 16.69 10.67
N GLU A 160 -10.89 15.45 11.13
CA GLU A 160 -9.88 14.77 11.94
C GLU A 160 -8.86 14.04 11.07
N VAL A 161 -7.62 14.54 11.05
CA VAL A 161 -6.49 13.84 10.42
C VAL A 161 -5.91 12.87 11.44
N GLY A 162 -6.15 11.58 11.25
CA GLY A 162 -5.88 10.59 12.28
C GLY A 162 -5.67 9.17 11.75
N PRO A 163 -5.66 8.19 12.66
CA PRO A 163 -5.45 6.80 12.28
C PRO A 163 -6.51 6.32 11.26
N LEU A 164 -6.12 5.70 10.17
CA LEU A 164 -7.06 5.14 9.21
C LEU A 164 -7.64 3.83 9.75
N SER A 165 -8.96 3.67 9.70
CA SER A 165 -9.62 2.40 10.01
C SER A 165 -9.30 1.32 8.95
N PRO A 166 -9.39 0.02 9.25
CA PRO A 166 -9.39 -0.54 10.60
C PRO A 166 -7.97 -0.62 11.17
N LEU A 167 -7.83 -0.50 12.50
CA LEU A 167 -6.51 -0.46 13.12
C LEU A 167 -5.76 -1.80 13.07
N LYS A 168 -6.48 -2.90 12.86
CA LYS A 168 -5.90 -4.24 12.69
C LYS A 168 -5.01 -4.35 11.46
N GLU A 169 -5.08 -3.40 10.52
CA GLU A 169 -4.23 -3.37 9.33
C GLU A 169 -2.87 -2.68 9.57
N ARG A 170 -2.56 -2.32 10.82
CA ARG A 170 -1.23 -1.85 11.23
C ARG A 170 -0.20 -2.98 11.12
N ALA A 171 0.97 -2.65 10.61
CA ALA A 171 2.12 -3.55 10.58
C ALA A 171 2.94 -3.47 11.88
N SER A 172 3.70 -4.53 12.16
CA SER A 172 4.71 -4.52 13.22
C SER A 172 5.95 -3.74 12.78
N LEU A 173 6.82 -3.36 13.73
CA LEU A 173 8.11 -2.77 13.41
C LEU A 173 8.94 -3.70 12.51
N ASP A 174 8.99 -5.00 12.82
CA ASP A 174 9.74 -5.99 12.04
C ASP A 174 9.22 -6.10 10.60
N SER A 175 7.89 -6.11 10.43
CA SER A 175 7.26 -6.12 9.10
C SER A 175 7.65 -4.87 8.29
N MET A 176 7.66 -3.70 8.93
CA MET A 176 8.03 -2.44 8.26
C MET A 176 9.52 -2.35 7.95
N LEU A 177 10.39 -2.85 8.83
CA LEU A 177 11.82 -2.96 8.58
C LEU A 177 12.07 -3.91 7.40
N TYR A 178 11.41 -5.07 7.38
CA TYR A 178 11.48 -6.00 6.26
C TYR A 178 11.07 -5.34 4.95
N ALA A 179 9.89 -4.71 4.89
CA ALA A 179 9.39 -4.11 3.66
C ALA A 179 10.25 -2.94 3.15
N SER A 180 10.86 -2.19 4.07
CA SER A 180 11.75 -1.07 3.73
C SER A 180 13.16 -1.53 3.33
N THR A 181 13.49 -2.82 3.48
CA THR A 181 14.82 -3.39 3.20
C THR A 181 14.73 -4.64 2.31
N MET A 182 14.68 -5.82 2.92
CA MET A 182 14.66 -7.14 2.25
C MET A 182 13.53 -7.27 1.23
N GLY A 183 12.34 -6.75 1.54
CA GLY A 183 11.19 -6.78 0.64
C GLY A 183 11.42 -6.00 -0.64
N GLY A 184 12.09 -4.85 -0.54
CA GLY A 184 12.53 -4.03 -1.67
C GLY A 184 13.66 -4.70 -2.46
N ALA A 185 14.67 -5.25 -1.79
CA ALA A 185 15.74 -5.98 -2.46
C ALA A 185 15.21 -7.19 -3.25
N ARG A 186 14.26 -7.94 -2.67
CA ARG A 186 13.56 -9.01 -3.37
C ARG A 186 12.79 -8.50 -4.60
N SER A 187 12.24 -7.29 -4.56
CA SER A 187 11.59 -6.70 -5.74
C SER A 187 12.55 -6.41 -6.90
N LEU A 188 13.83 -6.23 -6.57
CA LEU A 188 14.89 -5.88 -7.50
C LEU A 188 15.84 -7.04 -7.86
N PHE A 189 15.57 -8.26 -7.38
CA PHE A 189 16.46 -9.43 -7.51
C PHE A 189 17.82 -9.28 -6.80
N LEU A 190 17.87 -8.48 -5.73
CA LEU A 190 19.09 -8.17 -4.97
C LEU A 190 19.11 -8.81 -3.57
N GLU A 191 18.20 -9.73 -3.25
CA GLU A 191 18.09 -10.31 -1.90
C GLU A 191 19.30 -11.13 -1.45
N ASN A 192 20.18 -11.53 -2.37
CA ASN A 192 21.41 -12.27 -2.08
C ASN A 192 22.64 -11.34 -1.99
N GLU A 193 22.44 -10.02 -2.11
CA GLU A 193 23.51 -9.00 -2.10
C GLU A 193 23.56 -8.19 -0.80
N ILE A 194 22.68 -8.50 0.16
CA ILE A 194 22.47 -7.76 1.42
C ILE A 194 22.62 -8.62 2.66
#